data_AF-B1A621-F1
#
_entry.id   AF-B1A621-F1
#
_cell.length_a   1.000
_cell.length_b   1.000
_cell.length_c   1.000
_cell.angle_alpha   90.00
_cell.angle_beta   90.00
_cell.angle_gamma   90.00
#
_symmetry.space_group_name_H-M   'P 1'
#
loop_
_entity.id
_entity.type
_entity.pdbx_description
1 polymer ?
#
loop_
_entity_poly.entity_id
_entity_poly.type
_entity_poly.pdbx_seq_one_letter_code
_entity_poly.pdbx_strand_id
1 'polypeptide(L)' 'FTQQYQPAACKFHHTPCKDPPDKLFTVHGLWPSNFNGPDPENCKVKPTASQTIDTSLKPQLEIIWPNV' A
#
# COMPACT_ATOMS: atom_id res chain seq x y z
N PHE A 1 -2.68 6.70 -7.94
CA PHE A 1 -2.43 6.81 -6.50
C PHE A 1 -3.73 6.54 -5.79
N THR A 2 -3.76 5.54 -4.91
CA THR A 2 -4.98 5.10 -4.24
C THR A 2 -4.77 5.13 -2.74
N GLN A 3 -5.77 5.63 -2.03
CA GLN A 3 -5.81 5.65 -0.57
C GLN A 3 -6.99 4.80 -0.08
N GLN A 4 -6.85 4.24 1.12
CA GLN A 4 -7.91 3.51 1.82
C GLN A 4 -8.24 4.20 3.14
N TYR A 5 -9.53 4.27 3.47
CA TYR A 5 -9.97 4.75 4.77
C TYR A 5 -9.93 3.59 5.77
N GLN A 6 -9.05 3.65 6.77
CA GLN A 6 -8.77 2.48 7.62
C GLN A 6 -10.01 1.88 8.29
N PRO A 7 -10.97 2.65 8.85
CA PRO A 7 -12.14 2.06 9.49
C PRO A 7 -13.06 1.33 8.51
N ALA A 8 -13.12 1.78 7.25
CA ALA A 8 -13.86 1.07 6.22
C ALA A 8 -13.11 -0.21 5.79
N ALA A 9 -11.80 -0.11 5.54
CA ALA A 9 -10.98 -1.27 5.19
C ALA A 9 -11.12 -2.39 6.24
N CYS A 10 -10.96 -2.08 7.52
CA CYS A 10 -11.10 -3.03 8.62
C CYS A 10 -12.50 -3.63 8.76
N LYS A 11 -13.54 -2.86 8.44
CA LYS A 11 -14.93 -3.32 8.54
C LYS A 11 -15.33 -4.27 7.41
N PHE A 12 -14.80 -4.03 6.21
CA PHE A 12 -15.18 -4.78 5.01
C PHE A 12 -14.23 -5.94 4.68
N HIS A 13 -13.07 -6.02 5.33
CA HIS A 13 -12.14 -7.12 5.15
C HIS A 13 -12.62 -8.40 5.87
N HIS A 14 -12.40 -9.56 5.25
CA HIS A 14 -12.80 -10.87 5.82
C HIS A 14 -12.00 -11.20 7.09
N THR A 15 -10.75 -10.76 7.16
CA THR A 15 -9.90 -10.90 8.33
C THR A 15 -9.95 -9.61 9.14
N PRO A 16 -10.29 -9.65 10.44
CA PRO A 16 -10.27 -8.47 11.28
C PRO A 16 -8.87 -7.85 11.37
N CYS A 17 -8.81 -6.53 11.40
CA CYS A 17 -7.60 -5.79 11.74
C CYS A 17 -7.12 -6.18 13.15
N LYS A 18 -5.81 -6.35 13.31
CA LYS A 18 -5.19 -6.62 14.63
C LYS A 18 -5.19 -5.38 15.51
N ASP A 19 -4.89 -4.24 14.91
CA ASP A 19 -4.80 -2.95 15.59
C ASP A 19 -6.06 -2.11 15.32
N PRO A 20 -6.48 -1.24 16.27
CA PRO A 20 -7.60 -0.35 16.05
C PRO A 20 -7.32 0.62 14.88
N PRO A 21 -8.26 0.80 13.93
CA PRO A 21 -8.04 1.72 12.82
C PRO A 21 -8.17 3.18 13.26
N ASP A 22 -7.23 4.00 12.81
CA ASP A 22 -7.31 5.44 12.87
C ASP A 22 -8.35 5.98 11.88
N LYS A 23 -9.01 7.10 12.21
CA LYS A 23 -10.01 7.73 11.33
C LYS A 23 -9.38 8.59 10.24
N LEU A 24 -8.50 7.99 9.45
CA LEU A 24 -7.75 8.68 8.40
C LEU A 24 -7.58 7.81 7.13
N PHE A 25 -7.18 8.46 6.05
CA PHE A 25 -6.79 7.80 4.82
C PHE A 25 -5.31 7.45 4.86
N THR A 26 -4.97 6.23 4.49
CA THR A 26 -3.60 5.78 4.28
C THR A 26 -3.40 5.29 2.85
N VAL A 27 -2.15 5.20 2.42
CA VAL A 27 -1.81 4.67 1.11
C VAL A 27 -2.26 3.22 1.01
N HIS A 28 -3.02 2.91 -0.04
CA HIS A 28 -3.30 1.54 -0.46
C HIS A 28 -2.24 1.09 -1.46
N GLY A 29 -1.96 1.94 -2.45
CA GLY A 29 -0.85 1.70 -3.35
C GLY A 29 -0.59 2.75 -4.41
N LEU A 30 0.54 2.57 -5.08
CA LEU A 30 0.95 3.29 -6.28
C LEU A 30 0.96 2.30 -7.45
N TRP A 31 0.07 2.55 -8.40
CA TRP A 31 -0.27 1.61 -9.45
C TRP A 31 0.14 2.26 -10.78
N PRO A 32 1.08 1.67 -11.52
CA PRO A 32 1.24 2.01 -12.93
C PRO A 32 -0.05 1.65 -13.66
N SER A 33 -0.59 2.58 -14.45
CA SER A 33 -1.85 2.38 -15.15
C SER A 33 -1.76 2.82 -16.60
N ASN A 34 -2.50 2.13 -17.46
CA ASN A 34 -2.65 2.51 -18.86
C ASN A 34 -3.91 3.35 -19.04
N PHE A 35 -3.89 4.30 -19.99
CA PHE A 35 -5.10 5.05 -20.32
C PHE A 35 -6.14 4.15 -21.03
N ASN A 36 -5.67 3.22 -21.86
CA ASN A 36 -6.49 2.25 -22.59
C ASN A 36 -5.98 0.83 -22.31
N GLY A 37 -6.91 -0.11 -22.17
CA GLY A 37 -6.58 -1.51 -21.89
C GLY A 37 -6.24 -1.76 -20.41
N PRO A 38 -5.82 -2.98 -20.07
CA PRO A 38 -5.53 -3.37 -18.70
C PRO A 38 -4.26 -2.69 -18.16
N ASP A 39 -4.23 -2.48 -16.85
CA ASP A 39 -3.06 -1.99 -16.15
C ASP A 39 -1.95 -3.04 -16.14
N PRO A 40 -0.67 -2.64 -16.28
CA PRO A 40 0.44 -3.58 -16.24
C PRO A 40 0.66 -4.06 -14.80
N GLU A 41 0.89 -5.36 -14.66
CA GLU A 41 1.20 -6.03 -13.38
C GLU A 41 2.36 -7.01 -13.55
N ASN A 42 3.03 -7.36 -12.44
CA ASN A 42 4.09 -8.37 -12.42
C ASN A 42 5.23 -8.14 -13.43
N CYS A 43 5.61 -6.88 -13.66
CA CYS A 43 6.66 -6.48 -14.58
C CYS A 43 8.00 -7.16 -14.24
N LYS A 44 8.78 -7.52 -15.28
CA LYS A 44 10.14 -8.04 -15.10
C LYS A 44 11.01 -7.01 -14.39
N VAL A 45 11.54 -7.39 -13.23
CA VAL A 45 12.43 -6.55 -12.44
C VAL A 45 13.80 -6.49 -13.14
N LYS A 46 14.35 -5.29 -13.34
CA LYS A 46 15.76 -5.17 -13.76
C LYS A 46 16.63 -5.68 -12.61
N PRO A 47 17.70 -6.47 -12.87
CA PRO A 47 18.62 -6.91 -11.84
C PRO A 47 19.31 -5.70 -11.23
N THR A 48 18.68 -5.16 -10.20
CA THR A 48 19.17 -4.05 -9.40
C THR A 48 19.56 -4.70 -8.08
N ALA A 49 20.72 -4.32 -7.53
CA ALA A 49 21.15 -4.78 -6.22
C ALA A 49 19.97 -4.68 -5.25
N SER A 50 19.70 -5.78 -4.51
CA SER A 50 18.60 -5.94 -3.55
C SER A 50 18.08 -4.58 -3.05
N GLN A 51 16.95 -4.12 -3.59
CA GLN A 51 16.37 -2.85 -3.20
C GLN A 51 15.68 -3.05 -1.85
N THR A 52 16.46 -2.97 -0.78
CA THR A 52 15.90 -2.90 0.56
C THR A 52 15.25 -1.54 0.75
N ILE A 53 14.12 -1.51 1.43
CA ILE A 53 13.51 -0.26 1.88
C ILE A 53 14.54 0.50 2.73
N ASP A 54 14.79 1.76 2.37
CA ASP A 54 15.66 2.66 3.14
C ASP A 54 15.16 2.69 4.59
N THR A 55 16.07 2.41 5.54
CA THR A 55 15.72 2.33 6.96
C THR A 55 15.19 3.65 7.51
N SER A 56 15.58 4.79 6.91
CA SER A 56 15.06 6.11 7.28
C SER A 56 13.59 6.32 6.88
N LEU A 57 13.07 5.57 5.90
CA LEU A 57 11.69 5.67 5.42
C LEU A 57 10.73 4.77 6.20
N LYS A 58 11.22 3.74 6.90
CA LYS A 58 10.37 2.79 7.63
C LYS A 58 9.38 3.45 8.61
N PRO A 59 9.78 4.40 9.47
CA PRO A 59 8.84 5.02 10.41
C PRO A 59 7.74 5.80 9.70
N GLN A 60 8.03 6.39 8.54
CA GLN A 60 7.03 7.11 7.76
C GLN A 60 6.05 6.14 7.10
N LEU A 61 6.54 5.02 6.56
CA LEU A 61 5.71 3.98 5.96
C LEU A 61 4.76 3.33 6.96
N GLU A 62 5.19 3.11 8.21
CA GLU A 62 4.31 2.60 9.26
C GLU A 62 3.11 3.52 9.55
N ILE A 63 3.26 4.83 9.34
CA ILE A 63 2.20 5.81 9.56
C ILE A 63 1.35 6.00 8.29
N ILE A 64 1.99 6.19 7.13
CA ILE A 64 1.29 6.58 5.90
C ILE A 64 0.82 5.37 5.08
N TRP A 65 1.41 4.19 5.26
CA TRP A 65 1.12 2.96 4.53
C TRP A 65 1.11 1.71 5.45
N PRO A 66 0.30 1.71 6.53
CA PRO A 66 0.13 0.56 7.38
C PRO A 66 -0.58 -0.59 6.65
N ASN A 67 -0.36 -1.80 7.17
CA ASN A 67 -1.15 -2.97 6.81
C ASN A 67 -2.43 -2.98 7.65
N VAL A 68 -3.54 -2.53 7.05
CA VAL A 68 -4.88 -2.52 7.66
C VAL A 68 -5.80 -3.45 6.88
#